data_AF-A0A4V6A3I7-F1
#
_entry.id   AF-A0A4V6A3I7-F1
#
_cell.length_a   1.000
_cell.length_b   1.000
_cell.length_c   1.000
_cell.angle_alpha   90.00
_cell.angle_beta   90.00
_cell.angle_gamma   90.00
#
_symmetry.space_group_name_H-M   'P 1'
#
loop_
_entity.id
_entity.type
_entity.pdbx_description
1 polymer ?
#
loop_
_entity_poly.entity_id
_entity_poly.type
_entity_poly.pdbx_seq_one_letter_code
_entity_poly.pdbx_strand_id
1 'polypeptide(L)'
;MYGPTYVNKVLHFDVSNTGILCALPALISIGTKFLGGCFIDKVTFIGTQAKIKAFTSLSQIFMTLCFILMTIFSAQAPILAQTAFTLVIIFSGLHNVGLFSACQNVAKQFTFVVAMIVSVEIAYLAVVGYVCGFK
;
A
#
# COMPACT_ATOMS: atom_id res chain seq x y z
N MET A 1 -7.18 -2.79 -10.75
CA MET A 1 -7.93 -3.17 -9.54
C MET A 1 -8.51 -4.57 -9.75
N TYR A 2 -7.98 -5.60 -9.09
CA TYR A 2 -8.52 -6.99 -9.18
C TYR A 2 -9.61 -7.30 -8.14
N GLY A 3 -9.89 -6.35 -7.22
CA GLY A 3 -10.83 -6.51 -6.12
C GLY A 3 -12.26 -6.92 -6.53
N PRO A 4 -12.88 -6.30 -7.56
CA PRO A 4 -14.26 -6.65 -7.94
C PRO A 4 -14.36 -8.04 -8.60
N THR A 5 -13.40 -8.39 -9.45
CA THR A 5 -13.39 -9.66 -10.20
C THR A 5 -13.10 -10.87 -9.29
N TYR A 6 -12.30 -10.70 -8.23
CA TYR A 6 -11.98 -11.75 -7.26
C TYR A 6 -13.15 -12.06 -6.31
N VAL A 7 -13.87 -11.02 -5.89
CA VAL A 7 -15.04 -11.16 -5.01
C VAL A 7 -16.23 -11.74 -5.78
N ASN A 8 -16.37 -11.41 -7.07
CA ASN A 8 -17.48 -11.91 -7.90
C ASN A 8 -17.33 -13.39 -8.29
N LYS A 9 -16.12 -13.85 -8.66
CA LYS A 9 -15.92 -15.21 -9.19
C LYS A 9 -15.72 -16.32 -8.17
N VAL A 10 -15.31 -16.03 -6.93
CA VAL A 10 -14.88 -17.08 -5.98
C VAL A 10 -15.84 -17.28 -4.81
N LEU A 11 -16.66 -16.29 -4.43
CA LEU A 11 -17.39 -16.37 -3.15
C LEU A 11 -18.91 -16.54 -3.22
N HIS A 12 -19.58 -16.42 -4.37
CA HIS A 12 -21.04 -16.65 -4.48
C HIS A 12 -21.89 -15.97 -3.37
N PHE A 13 -21.49 -14.79 -2.88
CA PHE A 13 -22.18 -14.12 -1.77
C PHE A 13 -22.86 -12.83 -2.21
N ASP A 14 -24.05 -12.65 -1.64
CA ASP A 14 -25.06 -11.62 -1.90
C ASP A 14 -24.49 -10.19 -1.95
N VAL A 15 -24.99 -9.40 -2.90
CA VAL A 15 -24.47 -8.11 -3.40
C VAL A 15 -24.44 -7.01 -2.32
N SER A 16 -25.05 -7.26 -1.15
CA SER A 16 -25.18 -6.29 -0.05
C SER A 16 -23.96 -6.22 0.88
N ASN A 17 -23.09 -7.24 0.95
CA ASN A 17 -21.92 -7.27 1.86
C ASN A 17 -20.57 -7.00 1.18
N THR A 18 -20.58 -6.86 -0.15
CA THR A 18 -19.38 -6.70 -1.00
C THR A 18 -18.63 -5.39 -0.71
N GLY A 19 -19.35 -4.33 -0.32
CA GLY A 19 -18.78 -3.04 0.05
C GLY A 19 -17.91 -3.11 1.32
N ILE A 20 -18.31 -3.90 2.32
CA ILE A 20 -17.58 -4.04 3.59
C ILE A 20 -16.30 -4.86 3.40
N LEU A 21 -16.36 -5.94 2.62
CA LEU A 21 -15.17 -6.75 2.32
C LEU A 21 -14.14 -6.02 1.43
N CYS A 22 -14.59 -5.16 0.50
CA CYS A 22 -13.69 -4.28 -0.26
C CYS A 22 -13.11 -3.14 0.59
N ALA A 23 -13.85 -2.65 1.58
CA ALA A 23 -13.39 -1.61 2.48
C ALA A 23 -12.37 -2.13 3.52
N LEU A 24 -12.41 -3.43 3.87
CA LEU A 24 -11.56 -4.00 4.92
C LEU A 24 -10.05 -3.87 4.62
N PRO A 25 -9.52 -4.23 3.43
CA PRO A 25 -8.12 -3.98 3.07
C PRO A 25 -7.73 -2.52 3.11
N ALA A 26 -8.63 -1.63 2.66
CA ALA A 26 -8.39 -0.19 2.65
C ALA A 26 -8.34 0.38 4.07
N LEU A 27 -9.25 -0.06 4.95
CA LEU A 27 -9.28 0.32 6.36
C LEU A 27 -8.03 -0.16 7.11
N ILE A 28 -7.62 -1.40 6.89
CA ILE A 28 -6.39 -1.96 7.46
C ILE A 28 -5.16 -1.19 6.93
N SER A 29 -5.15 -0.84 5.64
CA SER A 29 -4.08 -0.01 5.03
C SER A 29 -4.01 1.38 5.66
N ILE A 30 -5.15 2.02 5.95
CA ILE A 30 -5.19 3.32 6.64
C ILE A 30 -4.59 3.20 8.05
N GLY A 31 -4.98 2.17 8.82
CA GLY A 31 -4.44 1.94 10.16
C GLY A 31 -2.94 1.66 10.17
N THR A 32 -2.46 0.84 9.23
CA THR A 32 -1.04 0.51 9.10
C THR A 32 -0.19 1.69 8.62
N LYS A 33 -0.73 2.59 7.80
CA LYS A 33 -0.06 3.86 7.46
C LYS A 33 0.16 4.75 8.68
N PHE A 34 -0.83 4.84 9.57
CA PHE A 34 -0.72 5.59 10.82
C PHE A 34 0.35 4.98 11.75
N LEU A 35 0.33 3.65 11.90
CA LEU A 35 1.34 2.92 12.68
C LEU A 35 2.75 3.09 12.09
N GLY A 36 2.90 3.04 10.76
CA GLY A 36 4.18 3.25 10.08
C GLY A 36 4.78 4.64 10.33
N GLY A 37 3.95 5.69 10.29
CA GLY A 37 4.36 7.04 10.65
C GLY A 37 4.81 7.15 12.11
N CYS A 38 4.00 6.66 13.06
CA CYS A 38 4.38 6.64 14.47
C CYS A 38 5.65 5.82 14.74
N PHE A 39 5.85 4.70 14.04
CA PHE A 39 7.03 3.86 14.20
C PHE A 39 8.31 4.58 13.78
N ILE A 40 8.27 5.34 12.68
CA ILE A 40 9.38 6.18 12.23
C ILE A 40 9.70 7.27 13.26
N ASP A 41 8.69 7.86 13.90
CA ASP A 41 8.89 8.90 14.93
C ASP A 41 9.43 8.36 16.26
N LYS A 42 8.97 7.18 16.69
CA LYS A 42 9.40 6.57 17.97
C LYS A 42 10.86 6.12 17.97
N VAL A 43 11.44 5.81 16.81
CA VAL A 43 12.85 5.45 16.70
C VAL A 43 13.71 6.72 16.70
N THR A 44 14.19 7.12 17.87
CA THR A 44 15.08 8.28 18.09
C THR A 44 16.55 7.89 18.18
N PHE A 45 16.87 6.61 18.35
CA PHE A 45 18.22 6.13 18.63
C PHE A 45 19.11 5.98 17.38
N ILE A 46 18.52 6.00 16.19
CA ILE A 46 19.21 5.83 14.90
C ILE A 46 19.07 7.12 14.10
N GLY A 47 20.14 7.53 13.41
CA GLY A 47 20.13 8.73 12.56
C GLY A 47 18.95 8.74 11.59
N THR A 48 18.29 9.89 11.47
CA THR A 48 17.01 10.06 10.75
C THR A 48 17.01 9.48 9.35
N GLN A 49 18.14 9.60 8.63
CA GLN A 49 18.29 9.04 7.29
C GLN A 49 18.39 7.52 7.27
N ALA A 50 19.11 6.92 8.23
CA ALA A 50 19.32 5.50 8.28
C ALA A 50 18.03 4.76 8.68
N LYS A 51 17.25 5.31 9.64
CA LYS A 51 15.97 4.71 10.05
C LYS A 51 14.96 4.69 8.90
N ILE A 52 14.84 5.80 8.15
CA ILE A 52 13.90 5.88 7.03
C ILE A 52 14.34 4.95 5.90
N LYS A 53 15.62 4.91 5.57
CA LYS A 53 16.15 3.99 4.54
C LYS A 53 15.93 2.52 4.91
N ALA A 54 16.21 2.13 6.16
CA ALA A 54 16.01 0.76 6.64
C ALA A 54 14.52 0.37 6.65
N PHE A 55 13.64 1.27 7.10
CA PHE A 55 12.19 1.01 7.09
C PHE A 55 11.64 0.84 5.67
N THR A 56 12.04 1.70 4.73
CA THR A 56 11.61 1.65 3.34
C THR A 56 12.13 0.40 2.62
N SER A 57 13.39 0.03 2.84
CA SER A 57 13.98 -1.17 2.23
C SER A 57 13.37 -2.47 2.77
N LEU A 58 13.16 -2.56 4.09
CA LEU A 58 12.48 -3.71 4.71
C LEU A 58 11.05 -3.87 4.18
N SER A 59 10.30 -2.75 4.08
CA SER A 59 8.94 -2.76 3.53
C SER A 59 8.92 -3.23 2.07
N GLN A 60 9.91 -2.82 1.27
CA GLN A 60 10.05 -3.23 -0.13
C GLN A 60 10.40 -4.72 -0.27
N ILE A 61 11.30 -5.24 0.56
CA ILE A 61 11.63 -6.67 0.60
C ILE A 61 10.39 -7.48 0.94
N PHE A 62 9.63 -7.08 1.97
CA PHE A 62 8.42 -7.79 2.37
C PHE A 62 7.33 -7.75 1.30
N MET A 63 7.16 -6.61 0.62
CA MET A 63 6.25 -6.48 -0.52
C MET A 63 6.63 -7.46 -1.64
N THR A 64 7.92 -7.55 -1.96
CA THR A 64 8.43 -8.45 -3.01
C THR A 64 8.20 -9.91 -2.64
N LEU A 65 8.46 -10.29 -1.39
CA LEU A 65 8.19 -11.64 -0.89
C LEU A 65 6.70 -11.99 -0.97
N CYS A 66 5.81 -11.09 -0.54
CA CYS A 66 4.36 -11.31 -0.66
C CYS A 66 3.91 -11.43 -2.12
N PHE A 67 4.52 -10.68 -3.04
CA PHE A 67 4.19 -10.78 -4.46
C PHE A 67 4.64 -12.12 -5.08
N ILE A 68 5.82 -12.61 -4.70
CA ILE A 68 6.31 -13.94 -5.12
C ILE A 68 5.37 -15.03 -4.58
N LEU A 69 4.99 -14.94 -3.30
CA LEU A 69 4.05 -15.89 -2.69
C LEU A 69 2.68 -15.85 -3.40
N MET A 70 2.13 -14.65 -3.66
CA MET A 70 0.89 -14.50 -4.42
C MET A 70 1.01 -15.18 -5.80
N THR A 71 2.13 -14.98 -6.49
CA THR A 71 2.35 -15.54 -7.83
C THR A 71 2.39 -17.07 -7.81
N ILE A 72 3.06 -17.67 -6.82
CA ILE A 72 3.18 -19.13 -6.70
C ILE A 72 1.83 -19.76 -6.30
N PHE A 73 1.13 -19.18 -5.33
CA PHE A 73 -0.11 -19.75 -4.77
C PHE A 73 -1.39 -19.38 -5.55
N SER A 74 -1.27 -18.57 -6.60
CA SER A 74 -2.39 -18.11 -7.44
C SER A 74 -3.25 -19.26 -7.99
N ALA A 75 -2.64 -20.43 -8.25
CA ALA A 75 -3.32 -21.57 -8.87
C ALA A 75 -3.92 -22.58 -7.89
N GLN A 76 -3.39 -22.73 -6.67
CA GLN A 76 -3.82 -23.79 -5.74
C GLN A 76 -4.80 -23.35 -4.64
N ALA A 77 -4.77 -22.08 -4.20
CA ALA A 77 -5.56 -21.66 -3.04
C ALA A 77 -6.02 -20.19 -3.16
N PRO A 78 -7.27 -19.94 -3.57
CA PRO A 78 -7.73 -18.58 -3.82
C PRO A 78 -7.86 -17.72 -2.55
N ILE A 79 -8.17 -18.34 -1.41
CA ILE A 79 -8.23 -17.63 -0.12
C ILE A 79 -6.84 -17.14 0.28
N LEU A 80 -5.81 -17.98 0.10
CA LEU A 80 -4.43 -17.62 0.44
C LEU A 80 -3.90 -16.51 -0.47
N ALA A 81 -4.20 -16.58 -1.78
CA ALA A 81 -3.84 -15.54 -2.73
C ALA A 81 -4.49 -14.18 -2.39
N GLN A 82 -5.75 -14.16 -1.93
CA GLN A 82 -6.44 -12.93 -1.51
C GLN A 82 -5.80 -12.30 -0.25
N THR A 83 -5.41 -13.12 0.72
CA THR A 83 -4.70 -12.62 1.91
C THR A 83 -3.32 -12.08 1.56
N ALA A 84 -2.56 -12.77 0.70
CA ALA A 84 -1.27 -12.30 0.21
C ALA A 84 -1.42 -10.98 -0.56
N PHE A 85 -2.44 -10.84 -1.40
CA PHE A 85 -2.74 -9.60 -2.11
C PHE A 85 -3.06 -8.43 -1.15
N THR A 86 -3.83 -8.69 -0.09
CA THR A 86 -4.10 -7.68 0.95
C THR A 86 -2.83 -7.26 1.67
N LEU A 87 -1.94 -8.21 1.99
CA LEU A 87 -0.64 -7.90 2.57
C LEU A 87 0.22 -7.05 1.61
N VAL A 88 0.27 -7.37 0.31
CA VAL A 88 0.97 -6.54 -0.68
C VAL A 88 0.48 -5.09 -0.64
N ILE A 89 -0.84 -4.86 -0.56
CA ILE A 89 -1.41 -3.51 -0.45
C ILE A 89 -0.96 -2.81 0.84
N ILE A 90 -0.95 -3.52 1.97
CA ILE A 90 -0.51 -2.98 3.27
C ILE A 90 0.97 -2.57 3.21
N PHE A 91 1.86 -3.46 2.75
CA PHE A 91 3.30 -3.19 2.67
C PHE A 91 3.64 -2.13 1.62
N SER A 92 2.91 -2.10 0.50
CA SER A 92 3.00 -1.01 -0.47
C SER A 92 2.59 0.33 0.16
N GLY A 93 1.53 0.35 0.98
CA GLY A 93 1.12 1.51 1.76
C GLY A 93 2.22 2.01 2.70
N LEU A 94 2.85 1.10 3.46
CA LEU A 94 3.98 1.42 4.35
C LEU A 94 5.20 1.95 3.58
N HIS A 95 5.54 1.33 2.45
CA HIS A 95 6.65 1.76 1.61
C HIS A 95 6.46 3.20 1.13
N ASN A 96 5.24 3.58 0.74
CA ASN A 96 4.92 4.95 0.36
C ASN A 96 5.08 5.95 1.52
N VAL A 97 4.72 5.56 2.76
CA VAL A 97 4.95 6.41 3.95
C VAL A 97 6.44 6.63 4.22
N GLY A 98 7.24 5.56 4.09
CA GLY A 98 8.70 5.64 4.22
C GLY A 98 9.34 6.51 3.12
N LEU A 99 8.88 6.37 1.88
CA LEU A 99 9.34 7.18 0.75
C LEU A 99 8.99 8.66 0.97
N PHE A 100 7.76 8.96 1.38
CA PHE A 100 7.34 10.34 1.65
C PHE A 100 8.18 10.97 2.76
N SER A 101 8.40 10.24 3.85
CA SER A 101 9.26 10.68 4.96
C SER A 101 10.70 10.95 4.50
N ALA A 102 11.22 10.12 3.58
CA ALA A 102 12.55 10.33 2.99
C ALA A 102 12.61 11.62 2.16
N CYS A 103 11.59 11.84 1.32
CA CYS A 103 11.50 13.03 0.48
C CYS A 103 11.38 14.30 1.33
N GLN A 104 10.58 14.28 2.40
CA GLN A 104 10.49 15.40 3.34
C GLN A 104 11.83 15.68 4.03
N ASN A 105 12.56 14.64 4.43
CA ASN A 105 13.85 14.81 5.09
C ASN A 105 14.94 15.34 4.13
N VAL A 106 14.87 15.01 2.83
CA VAL A 106 15.76 15.59 1.81
C VAL A 106 15.37 17.03 1.48
N ALA A 107 14.08 17.31 1.34
CA ALA A 107 13.56 18.62 0.95
C ALA A 107 13.66 19.67 2.06
N LYS A 108 13.69 19.26 3.34
CA LYS A 108 13.75 20.14 4.52
C LYS A 108 12.72 21.27 4.43
N GLN A 109 13.17 22.50 4.15
CA GLN A 109 12.35 23.70 4.00
C GLN A 109 11.40 23.69 2.79
N PHE A 110 11.68 22.88 1.76
CA PHE A 110 10.84 22.77 0.55
C PHE A 110 9.84 21.60 0.62
N THR A 111 9.57 21.07 1.81
CA THR A 111 8.66 19.93 2.01
C THR A 111 7.27 20.16 1.41
N PHE A 112 6.77 21.39 1.45
CA PHE A 112 5.49 21.76 0.84
C PHE A 112 5.46 21.51 -0.67
N VAL A 113 6.54 21.87 -1.38
CA VAL A 113 6.64 21.68 -2.84
C VAL A 113 6.62 20.19 -3.18
N VAL A 114 7.36 19.38 -2.43
CA VAL A 114 7.39 17.92 -2.63
C VAL A 114 6.02 17.29 -2.35
N ALA A 115 5.32 17.73 -1.31
CA ALA A 115 3.97 17.25 -1.00
C ALA A 115 2.95 17.57 -2.11
N MET A 116 3.07 18.76 -2.73
CA MET A 116 2.23 19.15 -3.87
C MET A 116 2.48 18.26 -5.08
N ILE A 117 3.74 18.01 -5.43
CA ILE A 117 4.09 17.15 -6.56
C ILE A 117 3.55 15.72 -6.37
N VAL A 118 3.73 15.13 -5.19
CA VAL A 118 3.22 13.78 -4.88
C VAL A 118 1.69 13.71 -4.97
N SER A 119 1.00 14.78 -4.56
CA SER A 119 -0.46 14.85 -4.63
C SER A 119 -0.96 14.93 -6.08
N VAL A 120 -0.25 15.68 -6.93
CA VAL A 120 -0.54 15.77 -8.37
C VAL A 120 -0.32 14.41 -9.06
N GLU A 121 0.76 13.70 -8.73
CA GLU A 121 1.03 12.35 -9.25
C GLU A 121 -0.10 11.37 -8.92
N ILE A 122 -0.59 11.37 -7.67
CA ILE A 122 -1.70 10.50 -7.26
C ILE A 122 -3.00 10.88 -8.01
N ALA A 123 -3.28 12.18 -8.16
CA ALA A 123 -4.45 12.65 -8.90
C ALA A 123 -4.38 12.26 -10.38
N TYR A 124 -3.20 12.38 -11.01
CA TYR A 124 -2.97 11.95 -12.38
C TYR A 124 -3.21 10.44 -12.54
N LEU A 125 -2.64 9.61 -11.66
CA LEU A 125 -2.86 8.15 -11.69
C LEU A 125 -4.34 7.79 -11.50
N ALA A 126 -5.07 8.52 -10.66
CA ALA A 126 -6.50 8.32 -10.48
C ALA A 126 -7.30 8.69 -11.75
N VAL A 127 -6.99 9.81 -12.39
CA VAL A 127 -7.63 10.25 -13.63
C VAL A 127 -7.32 9.28 -14.77
N VAL A 128 -6.06 8.86 -14.94
CA VAL A 128 -5.67 7.87 -15.94
C VAL A 128 -6.36 6.53 -15.66
N GLY A 129 -6.44 6.11 -14.40
CA GLY A 129 -7.18 4.90 -14.02
C GLY A 129 -8.66 4.98 -14.39
N TYR A 130 -9.27 6.15 -14.27
CA TYR A 130 -10.67 6.40 -14.65
C TYR A 130 -10.85 6.43 -16.18
N VAL A 131 -9.95 7.10 -16.90
CA VAL A 131 -10.00 7.27 -18.37
C VAL A 131 -9.67 5.97 -19.10
N CYS A 132 -8.68 5.20 -18.63
CA CYS A 132 -8.30 3.92 -19.24
C CYS A 132 -9.28 2.78 -18.95
N GLY A 133 -10.36 3.00 -18.20
CA GLY A 133 -11.47 2.04 -18.10
C GLY A 133 -11.03 0.63 -17.70
N PHE A 134 -10.16 0.48 -16.69
CA PHE A 134 -9.90 -0.82 -16.07
C PHE A 134 -11.15 -1.25 -15.28
N LYS A 135 -12.14 -1.77 -16.00
CA LYS A 135 -13.23 -2.61 -15.47
C LYS A 135 -12.64 -3.88 -14.85
#